data_AF-A0A497GNG4-F1
#
_entry.id   AF-A0A497GNG4-F1
#
_cell.length_a   1.000
_cell.length_b   1.000
_cell.length_c   1.000
_cell.angle_alpha   90.00
_cell.angle_beta   90.00
_cell.angle_gamma   90.00
#
_symmetry.space_group_name_H-M   'P 1'
#
loop_
_entity.id
_entity.type
_entity.pdbx_description
1 polymer ?
#
loop_
_entity_poly.entity_id
_entity_poly.type
_entity_poly.pdbx_seq_one_letter_code
_entity_poly.pdbx_strand_id
1 'polypeptide(L)'
;MPVRQPLAYLLRRASQKGEARLYFYWQYDYERRAFSHDRRGRIEIYKDCRGKWILIIDDRGHDKYDRREYKHFGSLRRYLREWFNKNADYLVFLKPRKGGESKYYPLSKILGLALDEVSAWRVIFARSLGHLNFRRLYGVKVLGETTKKCELCGNRADMVLVFGWDNGRRYGRYYCRRCFMNHAVKEIQQHLERVMEYLVDGINEAIEGKLEYY
;
A
#
# COMPACT_ATOMS: atom_id res chain seq x y z
N MET A 1 -0.51 -2.89 2.84
CA MET A 1 0.78 -3.60 2.86
C MET A 1 0.48 -5.03 3.22
N PRO A 2 1.04 -6.00 2.48
CA PRO A 2 0.94 -7.41 2.79
C PRO A 2 1.37 -7.71 4.23
N VAL A 3 0.74 -8.72 4.85
CA VAL A 3 1.08 -9.17 6.20
C VAL A 3 1.72 -10.54 6.13
N ARG A 4 2.99 -10.64 6.54
CA ARG A 4 3.72 -11.92 6.57
C ARG A 4 3.11 -12.96 7.51
N GLN A 5 2.56 -12.52 8.65
CA GLN A 5 1.92 -13.40 9.64
C GLN A 5 0.51 -12.86 9.98
N PRO A 6 -0.48 -13.05 9.10
CA PRO A 6 -1.79 -12.40 9.18
C PRO A 6 -2.59 -12.83 10.42
N LEU A 7 -2.58 -14.13 10.74
CA LEU A 7 -3.23 -14.67 11.93
C LEU A 7 -2.62 -14.10 13.23
N ALA A 8 -1.29 -14.13 13.33
CA ALA A 8 -0.59 -13.60 14.51
C ALA A 8 -0.86 -12.10 14.69
N TYR A 9 -0.89 -11.34 13.58
CA TYR A 9 -1.25 -9.93 13.60
C TYR A 9 -2.68 -9.71 14.13
N LEU A 10 -3.67 -10.43 13.61
CA LEU A 10 -5.07 -10.31 14.04
C LEU A 10 -5.23 -10.62 15.53
N LEU A 11 -4.73 -11.78 15.97
CA LEU A 11 -4.89 -12.23 17.35
C LEU A 11 -4.19 -11.30 18.35
N ARG A 12 -2.96 -10.88 18.05
CA ARG A 12 -2.21 -9.95 18.90
C ARG A 12 -2.93 -8.61 19.03
N ARG A 13 -3.43 -8.07 17.91
CA ARG A 13 -4.14 -6.78 17.90
C ARG A 13 -5.47 -6.86 18.65
N ALA A 14 -6.25 -7.92 18.43
CA ALA A 14 -7.51 -8.12 19.11
C ALA A 14 -7.31 -8.25 20.62
N SER A 15 -6.33 -9.04 21.06
CA SER A 15 -5.99 -9.18 22.48
C SER A 15 -5.55 -7.86 23.12
N GLN A 16 -4.68 -7.10 22.45
CA GLN A 16 -4.12 -5.85 23.00
C GLN A 16 -5.08 -4.66 22.96
N LYS A 17 -5.97 -4.60 21.98
CA LYS A 17 -6.81 -3.41 21.72
C LYS A 17 -8.30 -3.64 21.89
N GLY A 18 -8.71 -4.88 22.14
CA GLY A 18 -10.12 -5.27 22.06
C GLY A 18 -10.68 -5.30 20.64
N GLU A 19 -9.87 -4.97 19.63
CA GLU A 19 -10.27 -4.94 18.22
C GLU A 19 -9.12 -5.20 17.25
N ALA A 20 -9.44 -5.80 16.11
CA ALA A 20 -8.54 -5.96 14.99
C ALA A 20 -9.30 -6.02 13.67
N ARG A 21 -8.68 -5.50 12.61
CA ARG A 21 -9.17 -5.63 11.24
C ARG A 21 -8.03 -6.06 10.34
N LEU A 22 -8.35 -6.90 9.37
CA LEU A 22 -7.48 -7.32 8.28
C LEU A 22 -8.31 -7.35 7.00
N TYR A 23 -7.70 -6.98 5.88
CA TYR A 23 -8.33 -7.11 4.57
C TYR A 23 -7.67 -8.26 3.81
N PHE A 24 -8.37 -8.82 2.83
CA PHE A 24 -7.80 -9.83 1.94
C PHE A 24 -8.34 -9.70 0.51
N TYR A 25 -7.60 -10.26 -0.43
CA TYR A 25 -8.04 -10.53 -1.80
C TYR A 25 -7.75 -12.00 -2.11
N TRP A 26 -8.54 -12.62 -2.98
CA TRP A 26 -8.18 -13.90 -3.56
C TRP A 26 -6.94 -13.74 -4.43
N GLN A 27 -6.02 -14.70 -4.35
CA GLN A 27 -4.76 -14.65 -5.07
C GLN A 27 -4.98 -14.49 -6.58
N TYR A 28 -5.94 -15.21 -7.14
CA TYR A 28 -6.28 -15.10 -8.55
C TYR A 28 -6.80 -13.69 -8.95
N ASP A 29 -7.62 -13.05 -8.12
CA ASP A 29 -8.05 -11.66 -8.36
C ASP A 29 -6.90 -10.67 -8.20
N TYR A 30 -5.98 -10.98 -7.27
CA TYR A 30 -4.76 -10.21 -7.05
C TYR A 30 -3.85 -10.25 -8.29
N GLU A 31 -3.63 -11.44 -8.84
CA GLU A 31 -2.83 -11.66 -10.05
C GLU A 31 -3.44 -10.98 -11.28
N ARG A 32 -4.78 -10.97 -11.38
CA ARG A 32 -5.53 -10.28 -12.44
C ARG A 32 -5.62 -8.76 -12.29
N ARG A 33 -4.97 -8.21 -11.26
CA ARG A 33 -4.95 -6.77 -10.96
C ARG A 33 -6.33 -6.16 -10.73
N ALA A 34 -7.33 -6.96 -10.32
CA ALA A 34 -8.72 -6.55 -10.12
C ALA A 34 -8.93 -5.91 -8.72
N PHE A 35 -8.14 -4.89 -8.38
CA PHE A 35 -8.12 -4.28 -7.04
C PHE A 35 -9.21 -3.24 -6.82
N SER A 36 -10.49 -3.65 -6.75
CA SER A 36 -11.55 -2.74 -6.30
C SER A 36 -11.73 -2.80 -4.78
N HIS A 37 -12.24 -1.71 -4.20
CA HIS A 37 -12.66 -1.71 -2.80
C HIS A 37 -13.83 -2.68 -2.58
N ASP A 38 -14.67 -2.83 -3.61
CA ASP A 38 -15.88 -3.62 -3.59
C ASP A 38 -15.59 -5.13 -3.63
N ARG A 39 -14.49 -5.56 -4.24
CA ARG A 39 -14.04 -6.95 -4.27
C ARG A 39 -13.11 -7.34 -3.12
N ARG A 40 -12.91 -6.45 -2.14
CA ARG A 40 -11.99 -6.69 -1.03
C ARG A 40 -12.71 -7.39 0.12
N GLY A 41 -12.22 -8.57 0.48
CA GLY A 41 -12.63 -9.26 1.69
C GLY A 41 -12.09 -8.61 2.97
N ARG A 42 -12.76 -8.87 4.10
CA ARG A 42 -12.45 -8.28 5.40
C ARG A 42 -12.66 -9.28 6.54
N ILE A 43 -11.70 -9.33 7.46
CA ILE A 43 -11.82 -10.02 8.75
C ILE A 43 -11.81 -8.96 9.85
N GLU A 44 -12.83 -8.95 10.70
CA GLU A 44 -12.94 -8.08 11.87
C GLU A 44 -13.12 -8.90 13.13
N ILE A 45 -12.39 -8.52 14.16
CA ILE A 45 -12.54 -9.05 15.52
C ILE A 45 -12.78 -7.85 16.41
N TYR A 46 -13.79 -7.88 17.27
CA TYR A 46 -13.95 -6.90 18.33
C TYR A 46 -14.61 -7.50 19.56
N LYS A 47 -14.41 -6.87 20.71
CA LYS A 47 -15.09 -7.21 21.95
C LYS A 47 -16.35 -6.35 22.08
N ASP A 48 -17.50 -6.97 22.27
CA ASP A 48 -18.75 -6.25 22.46
C ASP A 48 -18.87 -5.65 23.88
N CYS A 49 -19.93 -4.87 24.12
CA CYS A 49 -20.20 -4.26 25.42
C CYS A 49 -20.50 -5.28 26.54
N ARG A 50 -20.83 -6.52 26.19
CA ARG A 50 -21.09 -7.63 27.13
C ARG A 50 -19.84 -8.49 27.36
N GLY A 51 -18.71 -8.10 26.79
CA GLY A 51 -17.42 -8.77 26.91
C GLY A 51 -17.25 -10.01 26.03
N LYS A 52 -18.19 -10.32 25.14
CA LYS A 52 -18.05 -11.40 24.13
C LYS A 52 -17.16 -10.94 22.98
N TRP A 53 -16.52 -11.91 22.33
CA TRP A 53 -15.75 -11.67 21.12
C TRP A 53 -16.60 -11.92 19.89
N ILE A 54 -16.66 -10.93 19.01
CA ILE A 54 -17.36 -11.00 17.73
C ILE A 54 -16.31 -11.16 16.64
N LEU A 55 -16.51 -12.14 15.75
CA LEU A 55 -15.75 -12.34 14.53
C LEU A 55 -16.67 -12.12 13.34
N ILE A 56 -16.23 -11.29 12.40
CA ILE A 56 -16.88 -11.09 11.10
C ILE A 56 -15.86 -11.44 10.02
N ILE A 57 -16.25 -12.29 9.08
CA ILE A 57 -15.54 -12.57 7.83
C ILE A 57 -16.49 -12.23 6.69
N ASP A 58 -16.15 -11.17 5.96
CA ASP A 58 -16.95 -10.55 4.91
C ASP A 58 -16.15 -10.65 3.60
N ASP A 59 -16.41 -11.65 2.79
CA ASP A 59 -15.82 -11.85 1.46
C ASP A 59 -16.76 -11.30 0.39
N ARG A 60 -16.65 -9.99 0.17
CA ARG A 60 -17.42 -9.27 -0.84
C ARG A 60 -17.13 -9.66 -2.28
N GLY A 61 -15.98 -10.31 -2.54
CA GLY A 61 -15.66 -10.80 -3.88
C GLY A 61 -16.54 -11.97 -4.30
N HIS A 62 -17.13 -12.69 -3.32
CA HIS A 62 -17.94 -13.89 -3.54
C HIS A 62 -19.26 -13.87 -2.76
N ASP A 63 -19.70 -12.69 -2.29
CA ASP A 63 -20.92 -12.50 -1.50
C ASP A 63 -21.06 -13.44 -0.29
N LYS A 64 -19.95 -13.79 0.35
CA LYS A 64 -19.95 -14.63 1.56
C LYS A 64 -19.80 -13.77 2.81
N TYR A 65 -20.71 -13.95 3.75
CA TYR A 65 -20.67 -13.28 5.05
C TYR A 65 -20.83 -14.30 6.17
N ASP A 66 -19.88 -14.33 7.11
CA ASP A 66 -19.93 -15.14 8.32
C ASP A 66 -19.73 -14.24 9.55
N ARG A 67 -20.69 -14.29 10.48
CA ARG A 67 -20.63 -13.59 11.76
C ARG A 67 -20.76 -14.61 12.88
N ARG A 68 -19.79 -14.63 13.79
CA ARG A 68 -19.74 -15.57 14.92
C ARG A 68 -19.49 -14.84 16.23
N GLU A 69 -20.08 -15.38 17.29
CA GLU A 69 -19.88 -14.90 18.65
C GLU A 69 -19.19 -15.96 19.50
N TYR A 70 -18.22 -15.53 20.31
CA TYR A 70 -17.46 -16.39 21.19
C TYR A 70 -17.42 -15.80 22.60
N LYS A 71 -17.77 -16.63 23.59
CA LYS A 71 -17.61 -16.25 25.02
C LYS A 71 -16.14 -16.08 25.39
N HIS A 72 -15.25 -16.91 24.83
CA HIS A 72 -13.83 -16.95 25.17
C HIS A 72 -12.94 -16.69 23.95
N PHE A 73 -11.88 -15.90 24.15
CA PHE A 73 -10.91 -15.60 23.10
C PHE A 73 -10.20 -16.86 22.57
N GLY A 74 -10.01 -17.87 23.42
CA GLY A 74 -9.41 -19.15 23.03
C GLY A 74 -10.21 -19.90 21.96
N SER A 75 -11.55 -19.88 22.05
CA SER A 75 -12.44 -20.50 21.05
C SER A 75 -12.35 -19.78 19.71
N LEU A 76 -12.34 -18.44 19.73
CA LEU A 76 -12.13 -17.61 18.54
C LEU A 76 -10.76 -17.91 17.90
N ARG A 77 -9.70 -18.03 18.71
CA ARG A 77 -8.35 -18.35 18.25
C ARG A 77 -8.29 -19.71 17.55
N ARG A 78 -8.95 -20.73 18.09
CA ARG A 78 -9.01 -22.07 17.48
C ARG A 78 -9.70 -22.03 16.13
N TYR A 79 -10.88 -21.41 16.06
CA TYR A 79 -11.61 -21.27 14.80
C TYR A 79 -10.77 -20.53 13.74
N LEU A 80 -10.13 -19.41 14.10
CA LEU A 80 -9.31 -18.68 13.15
C LEU A 80 -8.11 -19.49 12.66
N ARG A 81 -7.50 -20.34 13.51
CA ARG A 81 -6.43 -21.25 13.04
C ARG A 81 -6.95 -22.20 11.97
N GLU A 82 -8.07 -22.86 12.21
CA GLU A 82 -8.68 -23.77 11.24
C GLU A 82 -9.08 -23.06 9.96
N TRP A 83 -9.64 -21.86 10.07
CA TRP A 83 -10.00 -21.04 8.92
C TRP A 83 -8.77 -20.64 8.10
N PHE A 84 -7.70 -20.14 8.75
CA PHE A 84 -6.46 -19.77 8.05
C PHE A 84 -5.80 -20.99 7.42
N ASN A 85 -5.76 -22.16 8.07
CA ASN A 85 -5.20 -23.37 7.48
C ASN A 85 -5.93 -23.81 6.19
N LYS A 86 -7.22 -23.51 6.05
CA LYS A 86 -8.00 -23.86 4.87
C LYS A 86 -7.93 -22.83 3.74
N ASN A 87 -7.73 -21.55 4.08
CA ASN A 87 -7.92 -20.45 3.13
C ASN A 87 -6.67 -19.61 2.88
N ALA A 88 -5.67 -19.61 3.77
CA ALA A 88 -4.59 -18.63 3.74
C ALA A 88 -3.73 -18.69 2.49
N ASP A 89 -3.54 -19.88 1.94
CA ASP A 89 -2.69 -20.10 0.75
C ASP A 89 -3.31 -19.50 -0.52
N TYR A 90 -4.62 -19.26 -0.52
CA TYR A 90 -5.33 -18.67 -1.66
C TYR A 90 -5.61 -17.18 -1.48
N LEU A 91 -5.13 -16.57 -0.39
CA LEU A 91 -5.51 -15.23 0.01
C LEU A 91 -4.30 -14.32 0.28
N VAL A 92 -4.33 -13.13 -0.30
CA VAL A 92 -3.35 -12.07 -0.03
C VAL A 92 -3.88 -11.16 1.07
N PHE A 93 -3.28 -11.23 2.26
CA PHE A 93 -3.71 -10.45 3.42
C PHE A 93 -3.05 -9.09 3.54
N LEU A 94 -3.84 -8.07 3.86
CA LEU A 94 -3.43 -6.66 3.90
C LEU A 94 -3.84 -6.02 5.21
N LYS A 95 -2.92 -5.25 5.82
CA LYS A 95 -3.28 -4.40 6.97
C LYS A 95 -4.27 -3.31 6.54
N PRO A 96 -5.17 -2.88 7.44
CA PRO A 96 -5.90 -1.64 7.26
C PRO A 96 -4.93 -0.49 7.08
N ARG A 97 -5.07 0.27 5.98
CA ARG A 97 -4.31 1.50 5.80
C ARG A 97 -4.87 2.55 6.76
N LYS A 98 -4.00 3.16 7.55
CA LYS A 98 -4.34 4.37 8.30
C LYS A 98 -4.45 5.54 7.31
N GLY A 99 -5.67 5.83 6.88
CA GLY A 99 -6.05 7.03 6.13
C GLY A 99 -5.65 7.07 4.64
N GLY A 100 -6.38 7.89 3.88
CA GLY A 100 -5.90 8.51 2.65
C GLY A 100 -6.59 8.15 1.33
N GLU A 101 -7.41 7.09 1.26
CA GLU A 101 -7.99 6.65 -0.02
C GLU A 101 -9.00 7.66 -0.60
N SER A 102 -9.56 8.56 0.20
CA SER A 102 -10.51 9.59 -0.26
C SER A 102 -9.89 10.96 -0.60
N LYS A 103 -8.57 11.15 -0.49
CA LYS A 103 -7.95 12.50 -0.61
C LYS A 103 -7.17 12.73 -1.91
N TYR A 104 -6.79 11.68 -2.63
CA TYR A 104 -5.98 11.75 -3.85
C TYR A 104 -6.13 10.44 -4.65
N TYR A 105 -5.84 10.47 -5.95
CA TYR A 105 -5.76 9.29 -6.78
C TYR A 105 -4.50 8.49 -6.40
N PRO A 106 -4.64 7.25 -5.88
CA PRO A 106 -3.49 6.47 -5.44
C PRO A 106 -2.66 5.99 -6.64
N LEU A 107 -1.36 5.88 -6.46
CA LEU A 107 -0.43 5.46 -7.52
C LEU A 107 -0.79 4.11 -8.16
N SER A 108 -1.33 3.16 -7.38
CA SER A 108 -1.79 1.86 -7.89
C SER A 108 -2.92 2.01 -8.91
N LYS A 109 -3.81 3.00 -8.73
CA LYS A 109 -4.90 3.28 -9.67
C LYS A 109 -4.40 4.01 -10.91
N ILE A 110 -3.45 4.94 -10.74
CA ILE A 110 -2.88 5.72 -11.85
C ILE A 110 -2.11 4.81 -12.81
N LEU A 111 -1.34 3.87 -12.28
CA LEU A 111 -0.42 3.03 -13.07
C LEU A 111 -0.92 1.59 -13.30
N GLY A 112 -2.09 1.22 -12.76
CA GLY A 112 -2.61 -0.15 -12.90
C GLY A 112 -1.72 -1.21 -12.26
N LEU A 113 -1.06 -0.88 -11.14
CA LEU A 113 -0.07 -1.72 -10.47
C LEU A 113 -0.67 -2.56 -9.34
N ALA A 114 -0.09 -3.74 -9.13
CA ALA A 114 -0.29 -4.56 -7.94
C ALA A 114 0.21 -3.88 -6.65
N LEU A 115 -0.20 -4.42 -5.50
CA LEU A 115 0.04 -3.77 -4.20
C LEU A 115 1.49 -3.85 -3.72
N ASP A 116 2.23 -4.84 -4.20
CA ASP A 116 3.67 -5.01 -4.06
C ASP A 116 4.42 -4.12 -5.06
N GLU A 117 4.06 -4.18 -6.35
CA GLU A 117 4.59 -3.31 -7.40
C GLU A 117 4.49 -1.83 -7.00
N VAL A 118 3.31 -1.38 -6.56
CA VAL A 118 3.11 0.00 -6.15
C VAL A 118 4.08 0.37 -5.03
N SER A 119 4.37 -0.53 -4.08
CA SER A 119 5.28 -0.22 -2.97
C SER A 119 6.70 0.10 -3.44
N ALA A 120 7.20 -0.65 -4.43
CA ALA A 120 8.49 -0.37 -5.07
C ALA A 120 8.46 0.97 -5.82
N TRP A 121 7.46 1.15 -6.67
CA TRP A 121 7.30 2.36 -7.48
C TRP A 121 7.13 3.64 -6.65
N ARG A 122 6.49 3.57 -5.47
CA ARG A 122 6.41 4.73 -4.55
C ARG A 122 7.79 5.23 -4.13
N VAL A 123 8.73 4.32 -3.93
CA VAL A 123 10.11 4.63 -3.52
C VAL A 123 10.90 5.14 -4.72
N ILE A 124 10.79 4.45 -5.86
CA ILE A 124 11.48 4.82 -7.10
C ILE A 124 11.11 6.25 -7.51
N PHE A 125 9.83 6.57 -7.67
CA PHE A 125 9.42 7.92 -8.08
C PHE A 125 9.76 8.99 -7.03
N ALA A 126 9.73 8.66 -5.74
CA ALA A 126 10.18 9.59 -4.72
C ALA A 126 11.66 9.91 -4.88
N ARG A 127 12.51 8.90 -5.07
CA ARG A 127 13.95 9.07 -5.29
C ARG A 127 14.25 9.84 -6.56
N SER A 128 13.60 9.50 -7.66
CA SER A 128 13.72 10.19 -8.94
C SER A 128 13.51 11.70 -8.84
N LEU A 129 12.60 12.12 -7.96
CA LEU A 129 12.24 13.53 -7.74
C LEU A 129 13.01 14.15 -6.55
N GLY A 130 14.10 13.55 -6.11
CA GLY A 130 14.96 14.07 -5.03
C GLY A 130 14.42 13.87 -3.61
N HIS A 131 13.38 13.06 -3.42
CA HIS A 131 12.81 12.77 -2.10
C HIS A 131 13.48 11.55 -1.44
N LEU A 132 14.55 11.80 -0.68
CA LEU A 132 15.34 10.79 0.05
C LEU A 132 14.75 10.40 1.42
N ASN A 133 15.45 9.56 2.21
CA ASN A 133 15.13 9.28 3.62
C ASN A 133 13.73 8.70 3.88
N PHE A 134 13.45 7.53 3.28
CA PHE A 134 12.21 6.75 3.44
C PHE A 134 10.93 7.47 2.99
N ARG A 135 11.06 8.55 2.21
CA ARG A 135 9.93 9.22 1.58
C ARG A 135 9.36 8.38 0.44
N ARG A 136 8.04 8.41 0.31
CA ARG A 136 7.28 7.62 -0.67
C ARG A 136 6.27 8.51 -1.39
N LEU A 137 6.13 8.35 -2.70
CA LEU A 137 5.07 8.98 -3.50
C LEU A 137 3.79 8.15 -3.38
N TYR A 138 2.76 8.67 -2.72
CA TYR A 138 1.53 7.91 -2.49
C TYR A 138 0.49 8.02 -3.60
N GLY A 139 0.50 9.13 -4.34
CA GLY A 139 -0.43 9.39 -5.42
C GLY A 139 -0.48 10.87 -5.79
N VAL A 140 -1.49 11.23 -6.57
CA VAL A 140 -1.67 12.55 -7.14
C VAL A 140 -3.07 13.06 -6.80
N LYS A 141 -3.19 14.30 -6.32
CA LYS A 141 -4.48 14.97 -6.21
C LYS A 141 -4.56 16.05 -7.27
N VAL A 142 -5.62 16.00 -8.08
CA VAL A 142 -5.97 17.07 -9.02
C VAL A 142 -6.58 18.22 -8.22
N LEU A 143 -6.17 19.43 -8.54
CA LEU A 143 -6.65 20.66 -7.93
C LEU A 143 -7.65 21.31 -8.90
N GLY A 144 -8.83 21.65 -8.39
CA GLY A 144 -9.79 22.49 -9.12
C GLY A 144 -9.39 23.95 -8.97
N GLU A 145 -10.22 24.74 -8.28
CA GLU A 145 -9.83 26.09 -7.89
C GLU A 145 -8.83 26.06 -6.74
N THR A 146 -7.66 26.67 -6.95
CA THR A 146 -6.59 26.73 -5.95
C THR A 146 -5.75 27.98 -6.08
N THR A 147 -5.31 28.50 -4.93
CA THR A 147 -4.31 29.58 -4.83
C THR A 147 -2.87 29.04 -4.80
N LYS A 148 -2.70 27.72 -4.83
CA LYS A 148 -1.38 27.08 -4.81
C LYS A 148 -0.67 27.29 -6.14
N LYS A 149 0.63 27.61 -6.06
CA LYS A 149 1.50 27.86 -7.19
C LYS A 149 2.37 26.64 -7.48
N CYS A 150 2.71 26.46 -8.74
CA CYS A 150 3.67 25.48 -9.21
C CYS A 150 5.05 25.83 -8.66
N GLU A 151 5.72 24.84 -8.06
CA GLU A 151 7.03 25.02 -7.45
C GLU A 151 8.16 25.32 -8.47
N LEU A 152 7.92 25.06 -9.76
CA LEU A 152 8.92 25.26 -10.82
C LEU A 152 8.76 26.59 -11.56
N CYS A 153 7.53 27.03 -11.82
CA CYS A 153 7.28 28.23 -12.65
C CYS A 153 6.44 29.33 -11.97
N GLY A 154 5.96 29.11 -10.75
CA GLY A 154 5.15 30.11 -10.03
C GLY A 154 3.72 30.31 -10.54
N ASN A 155 3.36 29.75 -11.71
CA ASN A 155 1.99 29.74 -12.22
C ASN A 155 1.06 28.91 -11.31
N ARG A 156 -0.26 29.02 -11.51
CA ARG A 156 -1.23 28.20 -10.77
C ARG A 156 -0.92 26.70 -10.91
N ALA A 157 -1.00 25.95 -9.81
CA ALA A 157 -0.82 24.51 -9.81
C ALA A 157 -2.12 23.80 -10.20
N ASP A 158 -1.99 22.75 -11.02
CA ASP A 158 -3.11 21.90 -11.45
C ASP A 158 -3.18 20.60 -10.62
N MET A 159 -2.06 20.23 -9.99
CA MET A 159 -1.95 18.98 -9.25
C MET A 159 -0.99 19.11 -8.07
N VAL A 160 -1.17 18.20 -7.12
CA VAL A 160 -0.23 17.97 -6.02
C VAL A 160 0.19 16.51 -5.99
N LEU A 161 1.50 16.29 -6.02
CA LEU A 161 2.10 14.99 -5.74
C LEU A 161 2.16 14.81 -4.23
N VAL A 162 1.56 13.72 -3.72
CA VAL A 162 1.44 13.49 -2.27
C VAL A 162 2.57 12.57 -1.81
N PHE A 163 3.51 13.13 -1.07
CA PHE A 163 4.62 12.41 -0.47
C PHE A 163 4.40 12.15 1.02
N GLY A 164 5.17 11.23 1.59
CA GLY A 164 5.30 11.13 3.04
C GLY A 164 6.00 9.88 3.53
N TRP A 165 5.79 9.61 4.81
CA TRP A 165 6.39 8.50 5.54
C TRP A 165 5.34 7.46 5.95
N ASP A 166 5.81 6.26 6.26
CA ASP A 166 4.96 5.15 6.70
C ASP A 166 4.33 5.38 8.10
N ASN A 167 4.84 6.36 8.86
CA ASN A 167 4.23 6.81 10.12
C ASN A 167 2.94 7.63 9.92
N GLY A 168 2.55 7.91 8.68
CA GLY A 168 1.32 8.61 8.34
C GLY A 168 1.48 10.12 8.11
N ARG A 169 2.65 10.72 8.38
CA ARG A 169 2.91 12.14 8.04
C ARG A 169 3.00 12.30 6.52
N ARG A 170 2.29 13.30 5.97
CA ARG A 170 2.19 13.59 4.53
C ARG A 170 2.43 15.06 4.23
N TYR A 171 2.94 15.32 3.03
CA TYR A 171 3.08 16.67 2.47
C TYR A 171 2.89 16.63 0.95
N GLY A 172 2.64 17.77 0.34
CA GLY A 172 2.38 17.91 -1.08
C GLY A 172 3.49 18.67 -1.80
N ARG A 173 3.79 18.27 -3.04
CA ARG A 173 4.56 19.08 -3.99
C ARG A 173 3.68 19.53 -5.15
N TYR A 174 3.66 20.82 -5.43
CA TYR A 174 2.67 21.43 -6.33
C TYR A 174 3.24 21.67 -7.73
N TYR A 175 2.52 21.21 -8.75
CA TYR A 175 2.94 21.35 -10.14
C TYR A 175 1.78 21.81 -11.02
N CYS A 176 2.09 22.63 -12.04
CA CYS A 176 1.23 22.75 -13.20
C CYS A 176 1.51 21.59 -14.17
N ARG A 177 0.54 21.26 -15.03
CA ARG A 177 0.64 20.14 -15.98
C ARG A 177 1.87 20.24 -16.87
N ARG A 178 2.16 21.43 -17.41
CA ARG A 178 3.32 21.66 -18.29
C ARG A 178 4.64 21.35 -17.58
N CYS A 179 4.84 21.89 -16.38
CA CYS A 179 6.09 21.67 -15.64
C CYS A 179 6.24 20.22 -15.17
N PHE A 180 5.14 19.57 -14.78
CA PHE A 180 5.18 18.14 -14.46
C PHE A 180 5.66 17.31 -15.65
N MET A 181 5.03 17.49 -16.82
CA MET A 181 5.39 16.73 -18.04
C MET A 181 6.81 17.04 -18.54
N ASN A 182 7.23 18.30 -18.50
CA ASN A 182 8.50 18.71 -19.10
C ASN A 182 9.71 18.54 -18.17
N HIS A 183 9.50 18.51 -16.86
CA HIS A 183 10.59 18.41 -15.88
C HIS A 183 10.47 17.15 -15.04
N ALA A 184 9.42 17.01 -14.23
CA ALA A 184 9.30 15.89 -13.29
C ALA A 184 9.33 14.52 -13.99
N VAL A 185 8.64 14.39 -15.13
CA VAL A 185 8.68 13.14 -15.92
C VAL A 185 10.07 12.88 -16.49
N LYS A 186 10.77 13.92 -16.98
CA LYS A 186 12.13 13.77 -17.50
C LYS A 186 13.13 13.39 -16.41
N GLU A 187 13.02 13.98 -15.22
CA GLU A 187 13.84 13.62 -14.06
C GLU A 187 13.63 12.14 -13.68
N ILE A 188 12.39 11.67 -13.74
CA ILE A 188 12.06 10.26 -13.53
C ILE A 188 12.74 9.37 -14.58
N GLN A 189 12.61 9.71 -15.87
CA GLN A 189 13.23 8.95 -16.96
C GLN A 189 14.75 8.87 -16.79
N GLN A 190 15.42 10.01 -16.62
CA GLN A 190 16.86 10.09 -16.43
C GLN A 190 17.36 9.37 -15.18
N HIS A 191 16.55 9.33 -14.11
CA HIS A 191 16.92 8.56 -12.92
C HIS A 191 16.87 7.06 -13.19
N LEU A 192 15.84 6.59 -13.89
CA LEU A 192 15.71 5.17 -14.24
C LEU A 192 16.82 4.71 -15.18
N GLU A 193 17.15 5.51 -16.19
CA GLU A 193 18.26 5.23 -17.12
C GLU A 193 19.58 5.09 -16.36
N ARG A 194 19.93 6.04 -15.50
CA ARG A 194 21.14 5.99 -14.67
C ARG A 194 21.19 4.77 -13.75
N VAL A 195 20.07 4.39 -13.14
CA VAL A 195 20.01 3.19 -12.29
C VAL A 195 20.26 1.93 -13.11
N MET A 196 19.78 1.87 -14.35
CA MET A 196 20.04 0.75 -15.25
C MET A 196 21.51 0.71 -15.69
N GLU A 197 22.11 1.86 -16.00
CA GLU A 197 23.54 1.97 -16.30
C GLU A 197 24.39 1.44 -15.14
N TYR A 198 24.15 1.91 -13.92
CA TYR A 198 24.87 1.44 -12.73
C TYR A 198 24.69 -0.06 -12.46
N LEU A 199 23.52 -0.61 -12.77
CA LEU A 199 23.30 -2.05 -12.66
C LEU A 199 24.17 -2.83 -13.65
N VAL A 200 24.23 -2.37 -14.91
CA VAL A 200 25.05 -2.99 -15.96
C VAL A 200 26.53 -2.91 -15.61
N ASP A 201 27.01 -1.73 -15.23
CA ASP A 201 28.40 -1.51 -14.84
C ASP A 201 28.77 -2.39 -13.64
N GLY A 202 27.93 -2.43 -12.61
CA GLY A 202 28.14 -3.28 -11.45
C GLY A 202 28.15 -4.78 -11.78
N ILE A 203 27.31 -5.24 -12.71
CA ILE A 203 27.35 -6.64 -13.17
C ILE A 203 28.68 -6.92 -13.90
N ASN A 204 29.14 -6.01 -14.75
CA ASN A 204 30.41 -6.17 -15.47
C ASN A 204 31.60 -6.21 -14.49
N GLU A 205 31.64 -5.31 -13.51
CA GLU A 205 32.66 -5.32 -12.46
C GLU A 205 32.64 -6.63 -11.65
N ALA A 206 31.45 -7.20 -11.40
CA ALA A 206 31.31 -8.48 -10.71
C ALA A 206 31.86 -9.64 -11.55
N ILE A 207 31.58 -9.65 -12.84
CA ILE A 207 32.10 -10.64 -13.79
C ILE A 207 33.63 -10.54 -13.89
N GLU A 208 34.17 -9.33 -13.87
CA GLU A 208 35.62 -9.06 -13.91
C GLU A 208 36.33 -9.33 -12.56
N GLY A 209 35.60 -9.73 -11.52
CA GLY A 209 36.15 -10.01 -10.19
C GLY A 209 36.63 -8.76 -9.45
N LYS A 210 36.18 -7.57 -9.85
CA LYS A 210 36.57 -6.28 -9.26
C LYS A 210 35.67 -5.84 -8.10
N LEU A 211 34.51 -6.49 -7.94
CA LEU A 211 33.59 -6.21 -6.84
C LEU A 211 34.01 -6.96 -5.57
N GLU A 212 34.46 -6.19 -4.57
CA GLU A 212 34.72 -6.73 -3.24
C GLU A 212 33.41 -6.99 -2.49
N TYR A 213 33.27 -8.17 -1.91
CA TYR A 213 32.18 -8.48 -0.99
C TYR A 213 32.47 -7.84 0.37
N TYR A 214 31.57 -6.96 0.82
CA TYR A 214 31.55 -6.44 2.19
C TYR A 214 30.73 -7.33 3.13
#